data_AF-A0A8R7PHH3-F1
#
_entry.id   AF-A0A8R7PHH3-F1
#
_cell.length_a   1.000
_cell.length_b   1.000
_cell.length_c   1.000
_cell.angle_alpha   90.00
_cell.angle_beta   90.00
_cell.angle_gamma   90.00
#
_symmetry.space_group_name_H-M   'P 1'
#
loop_
_entity.id
_entity.type
_entity.pdbx_description
1 polymer ?
#
loop_
_entity_poly.entity_id
_entity_poly.type
_entity_poly.pdbx_seq_one_letter_code
_entity_poly.pdbx_strand_id
1 'polypeptide(L)'
;MFILEAAPSLKELCITLWDHWCIMATDNEFRKKYGFCEKIDMKWKPYAPDFKHKNLVKLTIYGFQPDDNLLRYIRSVMEHAVNMAEISLHDRKVCVSCSDLDSEIKDKFCTSRYPRTAEKRKQTTEELDFLST
;
A
#
# COMPACT_ATOMS: atom_id res chain seq x y z
N MET A 1 -0.49 -14.38 -3.08
CA MET A 1 0.18 -13.17 -2.56
C MET A 1 1.00 -13.56 -1.34
N PHE A 2 2.33 -13.55 -1.40
CA PHE A 2 3.17 -14.41 -0.55
C PHE A 2 3.29 -14.01 0.94
N ILE A 3 3.03 -12.75 1.32
CA ILE A 3 3.36 -12.25 2.68
C ILE A 3 2.54 -12.98 3.75
N LEU A 4 1.23 -13.14 3.51
CA LEU A 4 0.36 -13.80 4.49
C LEU A 4 0.71 -15.30 4.59
N GLU A 5 1.00 -15.96 3.48
CA GLU A 5 1.42 -17.38 3.49
C GLU A 5 2.74 -17.56 4.24
N ALA A 6 3.70 -16.66 4.06
CA ALA A 6 5.02 -16.73 4.67
C ALA A 6 5.04 -16.35 6.16
N ALA A 7 4.02 -15.66 6.66
CA ALA A 7 3.99 -15.11 8.01
C ALA A 7 2.70 -15.47 8.77
N PRO A 8 2.40 -16.76 9.02
CA PRO A 8 1.11 -17.20 9.56
C PRO A 8 0.77 -16.66 10.95
N SER A 9 1.76 -16.20 11.73
CA SER A 9 1.57 -15.61 13.06
C SER A 9 1.46 -14.08 13.05
N LEU A 10 1.50 -13.45 11.88
CA LEU A 10 1.45 -12.00 11.74
C LEU A 10 0.11 -11.45 12.24
N LYS A 11 0.15 -10.53 13.22
CA LYS A 11 -1.07 -9.93 13.77
C LYS A 11 -1.44 -8.61 13.11
N GLU A 12 -0.44 -7.81 12.81
CA GLU A 12 -0.60 -6.48 12.23
C GLU A 12 0.37 -6.32 11.08
N LEU A 13 -0.13 -5.82 9.94
CA LEU A 13 0.68 -5.53 8.78
C LEU A 13 0.63 -4.04 8.48
N CYS A 14 1.79 -3.39 8.52
CA CYS A 14 1.94 -1.99 8.15
C CYS A 14 2.75 -1.87 6.86
N ILE A 15 2.17 -1.26 5.84
CA ILE A 15 2.81 -0.97 4.56
C ILE A 15 2.95 0.53 4.43
N THR A 16 4.15 1.01 4.07
CA THR A 16 4.38 2.41 3.74
C THR A 16 4.76 2.50 2.27
N LEU A 17 3.87 3.08 1.47
CA LEU A 17 4.13 3.40 0.07
C LEU A 17 4.75 4.78 0.02
N TRP A 18 5.91 4.88 -0.63
CA TRP A 18 6.71 6.09 -0.60
C TRP A 18 7.26 6.41 -1.98
N ASP A 19 6.49 7.21 -2.73
CA ASP A 19 6.91 7.77 -4.01
C ASP A 19 7.50 9.17 -3.78
N HIS A 20 8.59 9.23 -3.01
CA HIS A 20 9.22 10.48 -2.65
C HIS A 20 10.55 10.66 -3.36
N TRP A 21 10.65 11.68 -4.21
CA TRP A 21 11.87 11.94 -4.98
C TRP A 21 13.11 12.14 -4.10
N CYS A 22 12.96 12.75 -2.91
CA CYS A 22 14.11 13.03 -2.02
C CYS A 22 14.80 11.74 -1.51
N ILE A 23 14.19 10.55 -1.69
CA ILE A 23 14.69 9.25 -1.19
C ILE A 23 14.82 8.23 -2.32
N MET A 24 14.34 8.58 -3.53
CA MET A 24 14.46 7.71 -4.68
C MET A 24 15.93 7.56 -5.08
N ALA A 25 16.45 6.34 -4.98
CA ALA A 25 17.70 5.98 -5.61
C ALA A 25 17.51 6.00 -7.13
N THR A 26 17.94 7.08 -7.78
CA THR A 26 17.92 7.23 -9.26
C THR A 26 19.20 6.70 -9.92
N ASP A 27 20.30 6.61 -9.17
CA ASP A 27 21.56 6.11 -9.69
C ASP A 27 21.52 4.59 -9.92
N ASN A 28 21.82 4.16 -11.14
CA ASN A 28 21.69 2.76 -11.54
C ASN A 28 22.68 1.83 -10.84
N GLU A 29 23.91 2.29 -10.57
CA GLU A 29 24.92 1.47 -9.91
C GLU A 29 24.61 1.28 -8.42
N PHE A 30 24.15 2.33 -7.74
CA PHE A 30 23.61 2.25 -6.39
C PHE A 30 22.41 1.30 -6.34
N ARG A 31 21.46 1.45 -7.27
CA ARG A 31 20.27 0.59 -7.34
C ARG A 31 20.64 -0.88 -7.44
N LYS A 32 21.54 -1.24 -8.36
CA LYS A 32 22.03 -2.62 -8.52
C LYS A 32 22.74 -3.12 -7.26
N LYS A 33 23.64 -2.31 -6.68
CA LYS A 33 24.42 -2.68 -5.49
C LYS A 33 23.54 -3.03 -4.29
N TYR A 34 22.43 -2.32 -4.12
CA TYR A 34 21.51 -2.53 -3.00
C TYR A 34 20.27 -3.37 -3.36
N GLY A 35 20.28 -4.03 -4.53
CA GLY A 35 19.23 -4.97 -4.92
C GLY A 35 17.89 -4.31 -5.27
N PHE A 36 17.87 -3.02 -5.61
CA PHE A 36 16.69 -2.37 -6.13
C PHE A 36 16.37 -2.89 -7.53
N CYS A 37 15.15 -3.38 -7.72
CA CYS A 37 14.66 -3.83 -9.01
C CYS A 37 13.86 -2.74 -9.73
N GLU A 38 13.76 -2.85 -11.05
CA GLU A 38 12.77 -2.09 -11.80
C GLU A 38 11.36 -2.54 -11.43
N LYS A 39 10.39 -1.65 -11.63
CA LYS A 39 8.98 -1.99 -11.46
C LYS A 39 8.64 -3.10 -12.46
N ILE A 40 8.55 -4.32 -11.95
CA ILE A 40 8.05 -5.45 -12.72
C ILE A 40 6.53 -5.49 -12.61
N ASP A 41 5.86 -5.94 -13.68
CA ASP A 41 4.47 -6.33 -13.58
C ASP A 41 4.36 -7.48 -12.58
N MET A 42 3.84 -7.17 -11.39
CA MET A 42 3.70 -8.16 -10.34
C MET A 42 2.57 -9.10 -10.72
N LYS A 43 2.93 -10.24 -11.31
CA LYS A 43 1.99 -11.34 -11.58
C LYS A 43 1.57 -11.94 -10.25
N TRP A 44 0.47 -11.45 -9.70
CA TRP A 44 -0.11 -11.95 -8.47
C TRP A 44 -0.47 -13.42 -8.67
N LYS A 45 0.22 -14.30 -7.93
CA LYS A 45 -0.25 -15.68 -7.80
C LYS A 45 -1.47 -15.68 -6.89
N PRO A 46 -2.59 -16.33 -7.31
CA PRO A 46 -3.70 -16.56 -6.42
C PRO A 46 -3.22 -17.36 -5.21
N TYR A 47 -3.88 -17.16 -4.08
CA TYR A 47 -3.67 -18.02 -2.93
C TYR A 47 -4.19 -19.44 -3.22
N ALA A 48 -3.73 -20.42 -2.44
CA ALA A 48 -4.39 -21.72 -2.43
C ALA A 48 -5.89 -21.53 -2.09
N PRO A 49 -6.82 -22.26 -2.73
CA PRO A 49 -8.26 -22.08 -2.54
C PRO A 49 -8.75 -22.18 -1.09
N ASP A 50 -8.01 -22.88 -0.23
CA ASP A 50 -8.30 -23.10 1.18
C ASP A 50 -7.42 -22.26 2.13
N PHE A 51 -6.58 -21.37 1.58
CA PHE A 51 -5.70 -20.54 2.39
C PHE A 51 -6.49 -19.59 3.28
N LYS A 52 -6.20 -19.62 4.58
CA LYS A 52 -6.81 -18.74 5.57
C LYS A 52 -5.76 -18.24 6.55
N HIS A 53 -5.59 -16.94 6.60
CA HIS A 53 -4.73 -16.27 7.56
C HIS A 53 -5.51 -15.94 8.84
N LYS A 54 -5.28 -16.71 9.91
CA LYS A 54 -6.08 -16.65 11.15
C LYS A 54 -5.64 -15.58 12.16
N ASN A 55 -4.44 -15.01 12.02
CA ASN A 55 -3.88 -14.13 13.05
C ASN A 55 -3.90 -12.65 12.71
N LEU A 56 -4.07 -12.30 11.43
CA LEU A 56 -4.02 -10.91 10.98
C LEU A 56 -5.33 -10.23 11.35
N VAL A 57 -5.24 -9.19 12.16
CA VAL A 57 -6.39 -8.41 12.65
C VAL A 57 -6.37 -6.97 12.13
N LYS A 58 -5.22 -6.48 11.69
CA LYS A 58 -5.06 -5.09 11.25
C LYS A 58 -4.16 -4.96 10.02
N LEU A 59 -4.61 -4.21 9.03
CA LEU A 59 -3.83 -3.71 7.91
C LEU A 59 -3.77 -2.19 7.96
N THR A 60 -2.57 -1.62 7.90
CA THR A 60 -2.38 -0.17 7.79
C THR A 60 -1.56 0.13 6.54
N ILE A 61 -2.06 1.04 5.70
CA ILE A 61 -1.35 1.50 4.50
C ILE A 61 -1.18 3.02 4.57
N TYR A 62 0.08 3.46 4.61
CA TYR A 62 0.46 4.86 4.45
C TYR A 62 0.82 5.16 3.00
N GLY A 63 0.48 6.36 2.54
CA GLY A 63 0.66 6.74 1.13
C GLY A 63 -0.34 6.05 0.21
N PHE A 64 -1.52 5.71 0.73
CA PHE A 64 -2.57 5.06 -0.04
C PHE A 64 -2.99 5.92 -1.23
N GLN A 65 -3.11 5.29 -2.39
CA GLN A 65 -3.70 5.86 -3.59
C GLN A 65 -4.65 4.82 -4.16
N PRO A 66 -5.85 5.20 -4.63
CA PRO A 66 -6.77 4.26 -5.24
C PRO A 66 -6.21 3.83 -6.60
N ASP A 67 -5.41 2.78 -6.60
CA ASP A 67 -4.89 2.09 -7.78
C ASP A 67 -5.34 0.63 -7.79
N ASP A 68 -5.55 0.08 -8.98
CA ASP A 68 -6.10 -1.26 -9.15
C ASP A 68 -5.27 -2.35 -8.44
N ASN A 69 -3.95 -2.19 -8.34
CA ASN A 69 -3.10 -3.20 -7.70
C ASN A 69 -3.27 -3.16 -6.19
N LEU A 70 -3.34 -1.97 -5.58
CA LEU A 70 -3.52 -1.81 -4.16
C LEU A 70 -4.94 -2.17 -3.72
N LEU A 71 -5.96 -1.81 -4.51
CA LEU A 71 -7.33 -2.24 -4.27
C LEU A 71 -7.45 -3.76 -4.34
N ARG A 72 -6.85 -4.40 -5.36
CA ARG A 72 -6.80 -5.88 -5.47
C ARG A 72 -6.05 -6.52 -4.30
N TYR A 73 -4.96 -5.91 -3.85
CA TYR A 73 -4.22 -6.37 -2.66
C TYR A 73 -5.12 -6.35 -1.42
N ILE A 74 -5.77 -5.21 -1.14
CA ILE A 74 -6.63 -5.03 0.04
C ILE A 74 -7.77 -6.04 0.03
N ARG A 75 -8.45 -6.23 -1.11
CA ARG A 75 -9.52 -7.24 -1.25
C ARG A 75 -9.02 -8.64 -0.96
N SER A 76 -7.85 -8.98 -1.52
CA SER A 76 -7.24 -10.29 -1.27
C SER A 76 -6.91 -10.50 0.20
N VAL A 77 -6.50 -9.44 0.92
CA VAL A 77 -6.35 -9.49 2.39
C VAL A 77 -7.70 -9.70 3.06
N MET A 78 -8.74 -8.94 2.70
CA MET A 78 -10.09 -9.06 3.28
C MET A 78 -10.67 -10.47 3.11
N GLU A 79 -10.44 -11.08 1.97
CA GLU A 79 -10.93 -12.43 1.64
C GLU A 79 -10.21 -13.52 2.45
N HIS A 80 -8.88 -13.41 2.59
CA HIS A 80 -8.06 -14.51 3.14
C HIS A 80 -7.73 -14.33 4.64
N ALA A 81 -7.76 -13.11 5.16
CA ALA A 81 -7.55 -12.83 6.58
C ALA A 81 -8.87 -12.88 7.34
N VAL A 82 -9.27 -14.08 7.74
CA VAL A 82 -10.60 -14.37 8.32
C VAL A 82 -10.93 -13.63 9.62
N ASN A 83 -9.91 -13.10 10.31
CA ASN A 83 -10.06 -12.35 11.55
C ASN A 83 -9.70 -10.86 11.38
N MET A 84 -9.67 -10.35 10.14
CA MET A 84 -9.41 -8.94 9.87
C MET A 84 -10.48 -8.07 10.53
N ALA A 85 -10.06 -7.13 11.37
CA ALA A 85 -10.95 -6.24 12.11
C ALA A 85 -10.80 -4.77 11.66
N GLU A 86 -9.61 -4.37 11.20
CA GLU A 86 -9.33 -2.98 10.87
C GLU A 86 -8.49 -2.85 9.60
N ILE A 87 -8.93 -1.98 8.69
CA ILE A 87 -8.15 -1.50 7.55
C ILE A 87 -8.02 0.02 7.66
N SER A 88 -6.81 0.50 7.94
CA SER A 88 -6.52 1.92 8.10
C SER A 88 -5.76 2.43 6.87
N LEU A 89 -6.42 3.25 6.05
CA LEU A 89 -5.83 3.85 4.85
C LEU A 89 -5.50 5.32 5.12
N HIS A 90 -4.22 5.66 5.08
CA HIS A 90 -3.72 6.99 5.37
C HIS A 90 -3.06 7.62 4.15
N ASP A 91 -3.07 8.95 4.14
CA ASP A 91 -2.16 9.70 3.29
C ASP A 91 -0.69 9.36 3.64
N ARG A 92 0.24 9.83 2.83
CA ARG A 92 1.67 9.65 3.08
C ARG A 92 2.09 10.26 4.43
N LYS A 93 3.12 9.68 5.03
CA LYS A 93 3.84 10.34 6.12
C LYS A 93 4.58 11.57 5.58
N VAL A 94 4.62 12.64 6.38
CA VAL A 94 5.39 13.84 6.07
C VAL A 94 6.87 13.46 5.98
N CYS A 95 7.55 13.82 4.89
CA CYS A 95 8.99 13.69 4.82
C CYS A 95 9.64 14.84 5.58
N VAL A 96 10.46 14.53 6.58
CA VAL A 96 11.22 15.52 7.36
C VAL A 96 12.13 16.34 6.44
N SER A 97 12.86 15.70 5.52
CA SER A 97 13.76 16.41 4.60
C SER A 97 13.03 17.39 3.67
N CYS A 98 11.73 17.20 3.48
CA CYS A 98 10.93 17.98 2.54
C CYS A 98 9.83 18.77 3.31
N SER A 99 9.96 18.91 4.65
CA SER A 99 9.04 19.64 5.54
C SER A 99 9.13 21.16 5.42
N ASP A 100 10.30 21.67 5.05
CA ASP A 100 10.58 23.12 5.03
C ASP A 100 10.52 23.69 3.62
N LEU A 101 10.32 22.84 2.61
CA LEU A 101 10.15 23.27 1.23
C LEU A 101 8.84 24.04 1.04
N ASP A 102 8.82 24.98 0.11
CA ASP A 102 7.60 25.68 -0.27
C ASP A 102 6.52 24.69 -0.74
N SER A 103 5.25 25.04 -0.51
CA SER A 103 4.10 24.19 -0.84
C SER A 103 4.07 23.78 -2.31
N GLU A 104 4.47 24.66 -3.23
CA GLU A 104 4.56 24.36 -4.67
C GLU A 104 5.66 23.36 -5.00
N ILE A 105 6.78 23.42 -4.28
CA ILE A 105 7.91 22.49 -4.44
C ILE A 105 7.54 21.13 -3.83
N LYS A 106 6.90 21.14 -2.66
CA LYS A 106 6.36 19.94 -2.01
C LYS A 106 5.40 19.20 -2.91
N ASP A 107 4.47 19.91 -3.58
CA ASP A 107 3.50 19.25 -4.44
C ASP A 107 4.17 18.58 -5.65
N LYS A 108 5.26 19.14 -6.19
CA LYS A 108 6.05 18.52 -7.28
C LYS A 108 6.79 17.26 -6.86
N PHE A 109 7.49 17.30 -5.72
CA PHE A 109 8.34 16.19 -5.26
C PHE A 109 7.62 15.17 -4.38
N CYS A 110 6.47 15.56 -3.86
CA CYS A 110 5.59 14.81 -3.01
C CYS A 110 4.16 14.99 -3.56
N THR A 111 3.82 14.39 -4.70
CA THR A 111 2.41 14.34 -5.11
C THR A 111 1.68 13.31 -4.25
N SER A 112 0.52 13.66 -3.68
CA SER A 112 -0.36 12.69 -3.01
C SER A 112 -1.63 12.57 -3.83
N ARG A 113 -1.97 11.33 -4.19
CA ARG A 113 -3.27 10.98 -4.78
C ARG A 113 -4.23 10.39 -3.75
N TYR A 114 -3.93 10.53 -2.46
CA TYR A 114 -4.85 10.12 -1.41
C TYR A 114 -6.18 10.90 -1.53
N PRO A 115 -7.34 10.24 -1.39
CA PRO A 115 -8.64 10.91 -1.41
C PRO A 115 -8.74 12.01 -0.33
N ARG A 116 -8.74 13.28 -0.76
CA ARG A 116 -8.75 14.43 0.16
C ARG A 116 -10.14 14.77 0.72
N THR A 117 -11.22 14.42 0.02
CA THR A 117 -12.60 14.71 0.43
C THR A 117 -13.31 13.47 0.97
N ALA A 118 -14.34 13.66 1.81
CA ALA A 118 -15.12 12.57 2.37
C ALA A 118 -15.84 11.76 1.27
N GLU A 119 -16.32 12.42 0.22
CA GLU A 119 -17.01 11.79 -0.90
C GLU A 119 -16.07 10.86 -1.67
N LYS A 120 -14.84 11.30 -1.96
CA LYS A 120 -13.84 10.45 -2.63
C LYS A 120 -13.44 9.26 -1.76
N ARG A 121 -13.32 9.44 -0.43
CA ARG A 121 -13.06 8.33 0.50
C ARG A 121 -14.21 7.32 0.53
N LYS A 122 -15.46 7.82 0.49
CA LYS A 122 -16.66 6.99 0.42
C LYS A 122 -16.66 6.16 -0.87
N GLN A 123 -16.38 6.78 -2.02
CA GLN A 123 -16.26 6.09 -3.31
C GLN A 123 -15.20 4.98 -3.26
N THR A 124 -14.02 5.24 -2.70
CA THR A 124 -12.99 4.20 -2.53
C THR A 124 -13.45 3.05 -1.63
N THR A 125 -14.21 3.35 -0.57
CA THR A 125 -14.76 2.32 0.33
C THR A 125 -15.78 1.47 -0.41
N GLU A 126 -16.69 2.11 -1.15
CA GLU A 126 -17.66 1.45 -2.02
C GLU A 126 -16.97 0.56 -3.07
N GLU A 127 -15.89 1.03 -3.72
CA GLU A 127 -15.11 0.22 -4.65
C GLU A 127 -14.43 -1.00 -4.01
N LEU A 128 -14.08 -0.94 -2.73
CA LEU A 128 -13.58 -2.10 -1.99
C LEU A 128 -14.72 -3.11 -1.74
N ASP A 129 -15.91 -2.62 -1.40
CA ASP A 129 -17.09 -3.45 -1.13
C ASP A 129 -17.66 -4.11 -2.41
N PHE A 130 -17.81 -3.36 -3.51
CA PHE A 130 -18.42 -3.83 -4.76
C PHE A 130 -17.67 -4.96 -5.46
N LEU A 131 -16.36 -5.06 -5.20
CA LEU A 131 -15.47 -6.02 -5.86
C LEU A 131 -15.11 -7.20 -4.94
N SER A 132 -15.86 -7.32 -3.83
CA SER A 132 -15.85 -8.44 -2.90
C SER A 132 -16.97 -9.47 -3.19
N THR A 133 -17.70 -9.31 -4.30
CA THR A 133 -18.77 -10.22 -4.77
C THR A 133 -18.30 -11.00 -5.99
#